data_AF-A0A432VPF4-F1
#
_entry.id   AF-A0A432VPF4-F1
#
_cell.length_a   1.000
_cell.length_b   1.000
_cell.length_c   1.000
_cell.angle_alpha   90.00
_cell.angle_beta   90.00
_cell.angle_gamma   90.00
#
_symmetry.space_group_name_H-M   'P 1'
#
loop_
_entity.id
_entity.type
_entity.pdbx_description
1 polymer ?
#
loop_
_entity_poly.entity_id
_entity_poly.type
_entity_poly.pdbx_seq_one_letter_code
_entity_poly.pdbx_strand_id
1 'polypeptide(L)'
;MNEAGSQLTAAIRQKEVFADYFEKVTGMSVQDSITLYEAQTGDSLTVNEVEKMFMDPDYAREQLMANENLHKVYRGILNSNVPQTMPGASSNFVRLPWYKSIFHNPWYAPWQNSKWVGRNGGHLEAVYNRQGNLVSSNDYMGTFNFFGPDQIRAHKAADVDPYFKWGN
;
A
#
# COMPACT_ATOMS: atom_id res chain seq x y z
N MET A 1 -30.71 -22.84 17.82
CA MET A 1 -29.40 -22.60 17.17
C MET A 1 -28.62 -21.69 18.09
N ASN A 2 -27.48 -22.13 18.59
CA ASN A 2 -26.79 -21.48 19.71
C ASN A 2 -25.91 -20.33 19.18
N GLU A 3 -25.83 -19.22 19.92
CA GLU A 3 -25.13 -17.97 19.55
C GLU A 3 -23.67 -18.19 19.13
N ALA A 4 -22.99 -19.18 19.72
CA ALA A 4 -21.62 -19.56 19.37
C ALA A 4 -21.46 -20.00 17.90
N GLY A 5 -22.45 -20.70 17.33
CA GLY A 5 -22.41 -21.11 15.92
C GLY A 5 -22.62 -19.94 14.96
N SER A 6 -23.40 -18.94 15.38
CA SER A 6 -23.66 -17.73 14.59
C SER A 6 -22.44 -16.81 14.54
N GLN A 7 -21.76 -16.63 15.68
CA GLN A 7 -20.54 -15.81 15.77
C GLN A 7 -19.37 -16.43 14.99
N LEU A 8 -19.21 -17.75 15.03
CA LEU A 8 -18.18 -18.44 14.25
C LEU A 8 -18.37 -18.23 12.74
N THR A 9 -19.62 -18.33 12.27
CA THR A 9 -19.95 -18.14 10.85
C THR A 9 -19.69 -16.70 10.39
N ALA A 10 -20.02 -15.71 11.23
CA ALA A 10 -19.77 -14.31 10.95
C ALA A 10 -18.27 -13.99 10.87
N ALA A 11 -17.47 -14.53 11.79
CA ALA A 11 -16.02 -14.33 11.81
C ALA A 11 -15.32 -14.96 10.59
N ILE A 12 -15.75 -16.16 10.16
CA ILE A 12 -15.24 -16.80 8.93
C ILE A 12 -15.54 -15.92 7.72
N ARG A 13 -16.80 -15.49 7.58
CA ARG A 13 -17.22 -14.64 6.47
C ARG A 13 -16.47 -13.30 6.43
N GLN A 14 -16.20 -12.69 7.59
CA GLN A 14 -15.43 -11.46 7.65
C GLN A 14 -14.00 -11.65 7.15
N LYS A 15 -13.34 -12.77 7.51
CA LYS A 15 -12.00 -13.11 7.03
C LYS A 15 -11.96 -13.37 5.52
N GLU A 16 -12.95 -14.04 4.97
CA GLU A 16 -13.08 -14.25 3.52
C GLU A 16 -13.22 -12.91 2.78
N VAL A 17 -14.09 -12.02 3.29
CA VAL A 17 -14.27 -10.67 2.73
C VAL A 17 -12.98 -9.86 2.78
N PHE A 18 -12.21 -9.96 3.87
CA PHE A 18 -10.92 -9.28 3.97
C PHE A 18 -9.90 -9.86 2.99
N ALA A 19 -9.79 -11.19 2.88
CA ALA A 19 -8.86 -11.83 1.96
C ALA A 19 -9.13 -11.42 0.51
N ASP A 20 -10.40 -11.42 0.08
CA ASP A 20 -10.82 -10.99 -1.25
C ASP A 20 -10.48 -9.51 -1.50
N TYR A 21 -10.73 -8.65 -0.51
CA TYR A 21 -10.38 -7.24 -0.58
C TYR A 21 -8.87 -7.05 -0.70
N PHE A 22 -8.09 -7.74 0.14
CA PHE A 22 -6.63 -7.68 0.15
C PHE A 22 -6.06 -8.09 -1.20
N GLU A 23 -6.50 -9.23 -1.75
CA GLU A 23 -6.05 -9.70 -3.06
C GLU A 23 -6.43 -8.72 -4.17
N LYS A 24 -7.64 -8.15 -4.13
CA LYS A 24 -8.08 -7.15 -5.11
C LYS A 24 -7.22 -5.89 -5.14
N VAL A 25 -6.71 -5.45 -3.99
CA VAL A 25 -5.93 -4.19 -3.90
C VAL A 25 -4.43 -4.39 -4.00
N THR A 26 -3.91 -5.57 -3.67
CA THR A 26 -2.47 -5.89 -3.70
C THR A 26 -2.09 -6.79 -4.89
N GLY A 27 -3.02 -7.59 -5.40
CA GLY A 27 -2.75 -8.66 -6.37
C GLY A 27 -2.05 -9.88 -5.78
N MET A 28 -2.04 -10.06 -4.46
CA MET A 28 -1.45 -11.22 -3.78
C MET A 28 -2.29 -11.67 -2.59
N SER A 29 -2.06 -12.89 -2.11
CA SER A 29 -2.72 -13.37 -0.89
C SER A 29 -2.10 -12.78 0.37
N VAL A 30 -2.86 -12.73 1.46
CA VAL A 30 -2.35 -12.28 2.77
C VAL A 30 -1.15 -13.13 3.20
N GLN A 31 -1.23 -14.46 3.02
CA GLN A 31 -0.19 -15.38 3.45
C GLN A 31 1.11 -15.22 2.64
N ASP A 32 1.02 -14.95 1.34
CA ASP A 32 2.20 -14.68 0.51
C ASP A 32 2.88 -13.39 0.97
N SER A 33 2.11 -12.34 1.27
CA SER A 33 2.66 -11.07 1.76
C SER A 33 3.43 -11.23 3.08
N ILE A 34 2.90 -12.04 4.01
CA ILE A 34 3.53 -12.35 5.30
C ILE A 34 4.80 -13.16 5.07
N THR A 35 4.74 -14.18 4.21
CA THR A 35 5.88 -15.06 3.91
C THR A 35 7.03 -14.27 3.29
N LEU A 36 6.72 -13.35 2.35
CA LEU A 36 7.71 -12.47 1.74
C LEU A 36 8.32 -11.50 2.75
N TYR A 37 7.52 -10.97 3.66
CA TYR A 37 8.00 -10.06 4.71
C TYR A 37 8.95 -10.76 5.67
N GLU A 38 8.58 -11.95 6.16
CA GLU A 38 9.42 -12.76 7.04
C GLU A 38 10.72 -13.16 6.36
N ALA A 39 10.66 -13.56 5.09
CA ALA A 39 11.86 -13.89 4.32
C ALA A 39 12.83 -12.70 4.15
N GLN A 40 12.33 -11.46 4.04
CA GLN A 40 13.15 -10.27 3.81
C GLN A 40 13.68 -9.63 5.09
N THR A 41 12.98 -9.79 6.21
CA THR A 41 13.26 -9.05 7.45
C THR A 41 13.62 -9.93 8.64
N GLY A 42 13.19 -11.20 8.63
CA GLY A 42 13.21 -12.08 9.80
C GLY A 42 12.07 -11.80 10.80
N ASP A 43 11.29 -10.74 10.60
CA ASP A 43 10.13 -10.40 11.42
C ASP A 43 8.87 -11.10 10.87
N SER A 44 8.00 -11.60 11.74
CA SER A 44 6.77 -12.25 11.32
C SER A 44 5.55 -11.36 11.58
N LEU A 45 4.53 -11.49 10.74
CA LEU A 45 3.24 -10.84 10.90
C LEU A 45 2.14 -11.90 10.99
N THR A 46 1.13 -11.63 11.81
CA THR A 46 -0.09 -12.43 11.83
C THR A 46 -1.12 -11.86 10.85
N VAL A 47 -2.01 -12.72 10.37
CA VAL A 47 -3.16 -12.31 9.52
C VAL A 47 -3.98 -11.20 10.18
N ASN A 48 -4.16 -11.25 11.51
CA ASN A 48 -4.91 -10.25 12.26
C ASN A 48 -4.20 -8.89 12.34
N GLU A 49 -2.87 -8.86 12.40
CA GLU A 49 -2.11 -7.60 12.34
C GLU A 49 -2.21 -6.97 10.95
N VAL A 50 -2.10 -7.79 9.90
CA VAL A 50 -2.30 -7.34 8.51
C VAL A 50 -3.72 -6.79 8.33
N GLU A 51 -4.74 -7.52 8.77
CA GLU A 51 -6.13 -7.06 8.72
C GLU A 51 -6.32 -5.72 9.45
N LYS A 52 -5.79 -5.59 10.67
CA LYS A 52 -5.89 -4.33 11.42
C LYS A 52 -5.18 -3.17 10.73
N MET A 53 -4.02 -3.37 10.11
CA MET A 53 -3.36 -2.30 9.36
C MET A 53 -4.20 -1.78 8.17
N PHE A 54 -5.03 -2.63 7.57
CA PHE A 54 -5.91 -2.24 6.46
C PHE A 54 -7.24 -1.62 6.92
N MET A 55 -7.68 -1.92 8.14
CA MET A 55 -9.03 -1.58 8.62
C MET A 55 -9.03 -0.48 9.70
N ASP A 56 -7.92 -0.31 10.41
CA ASP A 56 -7.76 0.63 11.52
C ASP A 56 -6.58 1.60 11.25
N PRO A 57 -6.87 2.87 10.89
CA PRO A 57 -5.82 3.82 10.54
C PRO A 57 -4.92 4.23 11.71
N ASP A 58 -5.43 4.20 12.95
CA ASP A 58 -4.63 4.54 14.12
C ASP A 58 -3.67 3.39 14.43
N TYR A 59 -4.15 2.14 14.34
CA TYR A 59 -3.28 0.97 14.44
C TYR A 59 -2.20 0.95 13.35
N ALA A 60 -2.58 1.20 12.09
CA ALA A 60 -1.64 1.26 10.97
C ALA A 60 -0.57 2.33 11.21
N ARG A 61 -0.98 3.53 11.62
CA ARG A 61 -0.06 4.62 11.98
C ARG A 61 0.92 4.19 13.07
N GLU A 62 0.43 3.61 14.16
CA GLU A 62 1.27 3.18 15.28
C GLU A 62 2.33 2.17 14.83
N GLN A 63 1.94 1.16 14.06
CA GLN A 63 2.86 0.13 13.55
C GLN A 63 3.90 0.72 12.59
N LEU A 64 3.48 1.52 11.62
CA LEU A 64 4.37 2.11 10.61
C LEU A 64 5.30 3.18 11.21
N MET A 65 4.85 3.90 12.24
CA MET A 65 5.71 4.81 12.99
C MET A 65 6.74 4.07 13.85
N ALA A 66 6.38 2.92 14.42
CA ALA A 66 7.25 2.16 15.32
C ALA A 66 8.27 1.29 14.58
N ASN A 67 7.94 0.77 13.40
CA ASN A 67 8.74 -0.21 12.68
C ASN A 67 9.05 0.24 11.24
N GLU A 68 10.33 0.57 10.98
CA GLU A 68 10.79 0.98 9.65
C GLU A 68 10.67 -0.15 8.61
N ASN A 69 10.80 -1.43 9.00
CA ASN A 69 10.62 -2.56 8.08
C ASN A 69 9.17 -2.64 7.58
N LEU A 70 8.18 -2.38 8.45
CA LEU A 70 6.78 -2.31 8.00
C LEU A 70 6.57 -1.13 7.05
N HIS A 71 7.16 0.02 7.36
CA HIS A 71 7.04 1.20 6.51
C HIS A 71 7.73 1.06 5.16
N LYS A 72 8.94 0.49 5.10
CA LYS A 72 9.70 0.40 3.84
C LYS A 72 9.50 -0.92 3.13
N VAL A 73 9.82 -2.02 3.81
CA VAL A 73 9.86 -3.35 3.21
C VAL A 73 8.45 -3.87 2.94
N TYR A 74 7.56 -3.84 3.95
CA TYR A 74 6.21 -4.38 3.76
C TYR A 74 5.39 -3.58 2.75
N ARG A 75 5.43 -2.24 2.81
CA ARG A 75 4.79 -1.39 1.77
C ARG A 75 5.39 -1.62 0.39
N GLY A 76 6.68 -1.93 0.28
CA GLY A 76 7.32 -2.35 -0.97
C GLY A 76 6.78 -3.68 -1.50
N ILE A 77 6.63 -4.68 -0.63
CA ILE A 77 6.03 -5.98 -0.95
C ILE A 77 4.59 -5.78 -1.45
N LEU A 78 3.76 -5.05 -0.70
CA LEU A 78 2.37 -4.79 -1.07
C LEU A 78 2.24 -4.01 -2.38
N ASN A 79 3.26 -3.24 -2.76
CA ASN A 79 3.31 -2.47 -4.01
C ASN A 79 3.98 -3.21 -5.19
N SER A 80 4.30 -4.51 -5.07
CA SER A 80 5.09 -5.22 -6.07
C SER A 80 4.37 -5.40 -7.41
N ASN A 81 3.04 -5.35 -7.43
CA ASN A 81 2.21 -5.61 -8.60
C ASN A 81 1.87 -4.34 -9.41
N VAL A 82 2.82 -3.40 -9.50
CA VAL A 82 2.69 -2.20 -10.34
C VAL A 82 3.21 -2.44 -11.77
N PRO A 83 2.56 -1.85 -12.80
CA PRO A 83 3.03 -1.95 -14.16
C PRO A 83 4.42 -1.31 -14.34
N GLN A 84 5.32 -1.99 -15.05
CA GLN A 84 6.70 -1.52 -15.24
C GLN A 84 6.83 -0.35 -16.23
N THR A 85 5.77 -0.08 -17.00
CA THR A 85 5.73 1.02 -17.97
C THR A 85 4.41 1.78 -17.91
N MET A 86 4.46 3.06 -18.27
CA MET A 86 3.29 3.93 -18.31
C MET A 86 2.17 3.41 -19.26
N PRO A 87 2.46 2.87 -20.46
CA PRO A 87 1.43 2.23 -21.28
C PRO A 87 0.74 1.04 -20.59
N GLY A 88 1.48 0.24 -19.81
CA GLY A 88 0.89 -0.85 -19.03
C GLY A 88 -0.04 -0.37 -17.91
N ALA A 89 0.12 0.88 -17.46
CA ALA A 89 -0.67 1.46 -16.38
C ALA A 89 -2.03 2.02 -16.82
N SER A 90 -2.19 2.37 -18.10
CA SER A 90 -3.33 3.19 -18.55
C SER A 90 -4.71 2.55 -18.36
N SER A 91 -4.79 1.22 -18.31
CA SER A 91 -6.05 0.49 -18.07
C SER A 91 -6.49 0.54 -16.61
N ASN A 92 -5.57 0.30 -15.67
CA ASN A 92 -5.90 0.02 -14.26
C ASN A 92 -5.41 1.08 -13.28
N PHE A 93 -4.72 2.11 -13.74
CA PHE A 93 -4.23 3.21 -12.92
C PHE A 93 -4.75 4.56 -13.41
N VAL A 94 -4.78 5.53 -12.50
CA VAL A 94 -5.12 6.93 -12.78
C VAL A 94 -3.90 7.78 -12.54
N ARG A 95 -3.48 8.53 -13.55
CA ARG A 95 -2.43 9.55 -13.41
C ARG A 95 -2.92 10.66 -12.51
N LEU A 96 -2.14 10.97 -11.47
CA LEU A 96 -2.42 12.09 -10.59
C LEU A 96 -1.88 13.41 -11.17
N PRO A 97 -2.47 14.55 -10.80
CA PRO A 97 -1.92 15.86 -11.10
C PRO A 97 -0.49 16.03 -10.56
N TRP A 98 0.31 16.87 -11.22
CA TRP A 98 1.73 17.07 -10.93
C TRP A 98 2.00 17.47 -9.47
N TYR A 99 1.12 18.27 -8.84
CA TYR A 99 1.30 18.72 -7.46
C TYR A 99 1.21 17.57 -6.44
N LYS A 100 0.52 16.47 -6.77
CA LYS A 100 0.50 15.23 -5.96
C LYS A 100 1.74 14.35 -6.18
N SER A 101 2.59 14.71 -7.13
CA SER A 101 3.83 13.97 -7.45
C SER A 101 5.09 14.67 -6.92
N ILE A 102 4.97 15.86 -6.31
CA ILE A 102 6.13 16.75 -6.09
C ILE A 102 7.24 16.12 -5.25
N PHE A 103 6.87 15.29 -4.25
CA PHE A 103 7.82 14.58 -3.40
C PHE A 103 8.49 13.38 -4.08
N HIS A 104 7.92 12.90 -5.19
CA HIS A 104 8.51 11.85 -6.01
C HIS A 104 9.36 12.41 -7.16
N ASN A 105 9.73 13.69 -7.13
CA ASN A 105 10.51 14.32 -8.19
C ASN A 105 11.88 14.77 -7.65
N PRO A 106 12.98 14.47 -8.36
CA PRO A 106 14.29 15.06 -8.08
C PRO A 106 14.19 16.59 -8.06
N TRP A 107 14.72 17.21 -7.00
CA TRP A 107 14.68 18.67 -6.79
C TRP A 107 13.26 19.28 -6.89
N TYR A 108 12.23 18.50 -6.58
CA TYR A 108 10.82 18.91 -6.70
C TYR A 108 10.40 19.34 -8.11
N ALA A 109 11.14 18.93 -9.15
CA ALA A 109 10.90 19.30 -10.53
C ALA A 109 9.71 18.53 -11.13
N PRO A 110 8.49 19.10 -11.22
CA PRO A 110 7.23 18.36 -11.44
C PRO A 110 7.09 17.67 -12.81
N TRP A 111 8.05 17.91 -13.70
CA TRP A 111 8.10 17.37 -15.04
C TRP A 111 8.97 16.11 -15.17
N GLN A 112 9.69 15.69 -14.12
CA GLN A 112 10.59 14.53 -14.20
C GLN A 112 9.83 13.22 -14.08
N ASN A 113 8.93 13.14 -13.12
CA ASN A 113 8.21 11.95 -12.74
C ASN A 113 6.70 12.22 -12.68
N SER A 114 5.91 11.25 -13.12
CA SER A 114 4.46 11.26 -12.99
C SER A 114 4.01 10.16 -12.03
N LYS A 115 3.21 10.53 -11.02
CA LYS A 115 2.61 9.59 -10.08
C LYS A 115 1.27 9.08 -10.60
N TRP A 116 1.04 7.80 -10.44
CA TRP A 116 -0.18 7.08 -10.81
C TRP A 116 -0.63 6.24 -9.64
N VAL A 117 -1.94 6.09 -9.46
CA VAL A 117 -2.53 5.26 -8.40
C VAL A 117 -3.49 4.23 -8.97
N GLY A 118 -3.54 3.04 -8.39
CA GLY A 118 -4.44 1.98 -8.81
C GLY A 118 -5.92 2.41 -8.70
N ARG A 119 -6.75 2.02 -9.67
CA ARG A 119 -8.20 2.36 -9.67
C ARG A 119 -8.98 1.71 -8.53
N ASN A 120 -8.47 0.60 -7.99
CA ASN A 120 -9.04 -0.07 -6.83
C ASN A 120 -8.64 0.66 -5.54
N GLY A 121 -9.22 1.82 -5.28
CA GLY A 121 -9.03 2.55 -4.03
C GLY A 121 -7.73 3.36 -3.90
N GLY A 122 -6.83 3.34 -4.88
CA GLY A 122 -5.61 4.14 -4.85
C GLY A 122 -4.48 3.59 -3.97
N HIS A 123 -4.53 2.29 -3.65
CA HIS A 123 -3.55 1.64 -2.78
C HIS A 123 -2.17 1.45 -3.45
N LEU A 124 -2.14 0.95 -4.68
CA LEU A 124 -0.89 0.80 -5.43
C LEU A 124 -0.45 2.15 -6.00
N GLU A 125 0.82 2.51 -5.83
CA GLU A 125 1.40 3.72 -6.42
C GLU A 125 2.52 3.36 -7.41
N ALA A 126 2.41 3.88 -8.62
CA ALA A 126 3.46 3.78 -9.62
C ALA A 126 3.99 5.17 -9.95
N VAL A 127 5.31 5.32 -9.98
CA VAL A 127 5.98 6.55 -10.39
C VAL A 127 6.75 6.26 -11.66
N TYR A 128 6.45 6.98 -12.74
CA TYR A 128 7.12 6.82 -14.02
C TYR A 128 7.95 8.05 -14.34
N ASN A 129 9.17 7.83 -14.83
CA ASN A 129 10.03 8.91 -15.33
C ASN A 129 9.52 9.45 -16.68
N ARG A 130 10.21 10.47 -17.21
CA ARG A 130 9.90 11.08 -18.52
C ARG A 130 9.88 10.10 -19.69
N GLN A 131 10.65 9.01 -19.60
CA GLN A 131 10.71 7.97 -20.63
C GLN A 131 9.57 6.95 -20.48
N GLY A 132 8.74 7.06 -19.44
CA GLY A 132 7.63 6.16 -19.16
C GLY A 132 8.03 4.86 -18.46
N ASN A 133 9.25 4.78 -17.93
CA ASN A 133 9.74 3.62 -17.18
C ASN A 133 9.49 3.81 -15.68
N LEU A 134 9.21 2.70 -14.98
CA LEU A 134 9.02 2.73 -13.53
C LEU A 134 10.29 3.22 -12.82
N VAL A 135 10.11 4.14 -11.88
CA VAL A 135 11.16 4.65 -11.02
C VAL A 135 11.38 3.67 -9.88
N SER A 136 12.60 3.14 -9.76
CA SER A 136 13.01 2.17 -8.73
C SER A 136 13.96 2.75 -7.69
N SER A 137 14.38 4.01 -7.82
CA SER A 137 15.20 4.67 -6.81
C SER A 137 14.37 4.88 -5.54
N ASN A 138 14.85 4.39 -4.40
CA ASN A 138 14.14 4.44 -3.12
C ASN A 138 13.53 5.83 -2.85
N ASP A 139 14.29 6.91 -3.01
CA ASP A 139 13.83 8.29 -2.75
C ASP A 139 12.57 8.73 -3.52
N TYR A 140 12.29 8.12 -4.68
CA TYR A 140 11.27 8.61 -5.62
C TYR A 140 10.29 7.54 -6.08
N MET A 141 10.50 6.27 -5.73
CA MET A 141 9.59 5.20 -6.11
C MET A 141 8.18 5.40 -5.51
N GLY A 142 7.19 4.73 -6.09
CA GLY A 142 5.88 4.63 -5.49
C GLY A 142 5.86 3.59 -4.37
N THR A 143 4.95 3.75 -3.42
CA THR A 143 4.77 2.83 -2.29
C THR A 143 3.31 2.41 -2.16
N PHE A 144 3.01 1.39 -1.38
CA PHE A 144 1.62 1.03 -1.08
C PHE A 144 0.98 2.05 -0.12
N ASN A 145 -0.27 2.44 -0.32
CA ASN A 145 -1.07 3.15 0.68
C ASN A 145 -2.05 2.19 1.34
N PHE A 146 -2.10 2.17 2.67
CA PHE A 146 -3.13 1.42 3.40
C PHE A 146 -4.51 2.03 3.20
N PHE A 147 -4.60 3.35 3.01
CA PHE A 147 -5.87 4.03 2.79
C PHE A 147 -5.82 4.94 1.56
N GLY A 148 -6.90 4.91 0.78
CA GLY A 148 -7.00 5.68 -0.45
C GLY A 148 -7.03 7.20 -0.23
N PRO A 149 -6.76 8.00 -1.27
CA PRO A 149 -6.73 9.46 -1.16
C PRO A 149 -8.08 10.08 -0.77
N ASP A 150 -9.19 9.37 -1.00
CA ASP A 150 -10.54 9.81 -0.61
C ASP A 150 -10.80 9.61 0.89
N GLN A 151 -10.01 8.76 1.56
CA GLN A 151 -10.06 8.52 3.00
C GLN A 151 -9.08 9.47 3.73
N ILE A 152 -9.22 10.77 3.49
CA ILE A 152 -8.22 11.82 3.82
C ILE A 152 -7.59 11.67 5.22
N ARG A 153 -8.40 11.45 6.27
CA ARG A 153 -7.89 11.31 7.65
C ARG A 153 -7.09 10.03 7.85
N ALA A 154 -7.61 8.91 7.35
CA ALA A 154 -6.96 7.60 7.46
C ALA A 154 -5.66 7.56 6.64
N HIS A 155 -5.70 8.06 5.40
CA HIS A 155 -4.53 8.20 4.54
C HIS A 155 -3.46 9.08 5.17
N LYS A 156 -3.86 10.22 5.76
CA LYS A 156 -2.90 11.06 6.48
C LYS A 156 -2.25 10.30 7.63
N ALA A 157 -3.04 9.64 8.48
CA ALA A 157 -2.55 8.94 9.66
C ALA A 157 -1.60 7.79 9.30
N ALA A 158 -2.00 6.91 8.38
CA ALA A 158 -1.25 5.70 8.08
C ALA A 158 -0.15 5.89 7.03
N ASP A 159 -0.34 6.75 6.02
CA ASP A 159 0.56 6.78 4.86
C ASP A 159 1.44 8.04 4.83
N VAL A 160 0.89 9.20 5.22
CA VAL A 160 1.60 10.48 5.15
C VAL A 160 2.45 10.75 6.39
N ASP A 161 1.91 10.53 7.58
CA ASP A 161 2.63 10.81 8.84
C ASP A 161 3.89 9.92 8.98
N PRO A 162 3.85 8.60 8.71
CA PRO A 162 5.06 7.77 8.71
C PRO A 162 6.07 8.16 7.63
N TYR A 163 5.60 8.60 6.46
CA TYR A 163 6.49 9.12 5.41
C TYR A 163 7.30 10.33 5.88
N PHE A 164 6.71 11.26 6.63
CA PHE A 164 7.47 12.39 7.19
C PHE A 164 8.56 11.96 8.18
N LYS A 165 8.43 10.80 8.81
CA LYS A 165 9.43 10.24 9.72
C LYS A 165 10.55 9.52 8.98
N TRP A 166 10.18 8.64 8.04
CA TRP A 166 11.11 7.66 7.47
C TRP A 166 11.52 7.93 6.01
N GLY A 167 10.81 8.81 5.32
CA GLY A 167 10.90 8.98 3.87
C GLY A 167 10.29 7.81 3.12
N ASN A 168 10.80 7.55 1.91
CA ASN A 168 10.62 6.26 1.25
C ASN A 168 11.66 5.23 1.73
#